data_AF-A0A2X1Y449-F1
#
_entry.id   AF-A0A2X1Y449-F1
#
_cell.length_a   1.000
_cell.length_b   1.000
_cell.length_c   1.000
_cell.angle_alpha   90.00
_cell.angle_beta   90.00
_cell.angle_gamma   90.00
#
_symmetry.space_group_name_H-M   'P 1'
#
loop_
_entity.id
_entity.type
_entity.pdbx_description
1 polymer ?
#
loop_
_entity_poly.entity_id
_entity_poly.type
_entity_poly.pdbx_seq_one_letter_code
_entity_poly.pdbx_strand_id
1 'polypeptide(L)'
;MKKYFKILLAFAGLMLLLTGCGNKSLYSMKTDLSNERGLEMLVGKIDWRPYKLEAYKVKNQILEIKLSGESDISQDEAAKAGFIYGVILLILTDAEEVRYTGEDLYFGSIDKDLANEALKIKYGKEVDDYKKSQEDFDNLIERLKNEKFETGAAKFEMME
;
A
#
# COMPACT_ATOMS: atom_id res chain seq x y z
N MET A 1 -39.45 25.39 -24.34
CA MET A 1 -38.88 24.44 -23.36
C MET A 1 -38.19 23.19 -23.96
N LYS A 2 -37.78 23.16 -25.25
CA LYS A 2 -37.13 21.95 -25.83
C LYS A 2 -35.61 22.06 -26.07
N LYS A 3 -35.05 23.28 -26.10
CA LYS A 3 -33.62 23.49 -26.39
C LYS A 3 -32.70 23.41 -25.16
N TYR A 4 -33.16 23.88 -24.00
CA TYR A 4 -32.38 23.84 -22.76
C TYR A 4 -32.27 22.45 -22.13
N PHE A 5 -33.21 21.55 -22.41
CA PHE A 5 -33.21 20.19 -21.85
C PHE A 5 -32.12 19.29 -22.46
N LYS A 6 -31.70 19.56 -23.71
CA LYS A 6 -30.65 18.79 -24.39
C LYS A 6 -29.24 19.11 -23.90
N ILE A 7 -29.00 20.34 -23.42
CA ILE A 7 -27.69 20.76 -22.93
C ILE A 7 -27.43 20.21 -21.51
N LEU A 8 -28.47 20.12 -20.68
CA LEU A 8 -28.38 19.53 -19.34
C LEU A 8 -28.08 18.02 -19.35
N LEU A 9 -28.66 17.28 -20.31
CA LEU A 9 -28.38 15.86 -20.50
C LEU A 9 -26.95 15.59 -21.02
N ALA A 10 -26.39 16.49 -21.83
CA ALA A 10 -25.01 16.38 -22.28
C ALA A 10 -23.99 16.63 -21.14
N PHE A 11 -24.31 17.52 -20.19
CA PHE A 11 -23.47 17.76 -19.02
C PHE A 11 -23.51 16.63 -17.99
N ALA A 12 -24.68 16.00 -17.79
CA ALA A 12 -24.81 14.83 -16.93
C ALA A 12 -24.05 13.60 -17.48
N GLY A 13 -24.02 13.44 -18.82
CA GLY A 13 -23.22 12.41 -19.48
C GLY A 13 -21.71 12.67 -19.43
N LEU A 14 -21.27 13.93 -19.48
CA LEU A 14 -19.85 14.29 -19.42
C LEU A 14 -19.25 14.08 -18.01
N MET A 15 -20.03 14.32 -16.95
CA MET A 15 -19.60 14.05 -15.57
C MET A 15 -19.45 12.55 -15.25
N LEU A 16 -20.15 11.67 -15.99
CA LEU A 16 -19.99 10.22 -15.86
C LEU A 16 -18.73 9.67 -16.56
N LEU A 17 -18.09 10.46 -17.44
CA LEU A 17 -16.86 10.05 -18.13
C LEU A 17 -15.58 10.54 -17.44
N LEU A 18 -15.69 11.39 -16.42
CA LEU A 18 -14.54 11.88 -15.63
C LEU A 18 -14.29 11.10 -14.33
N THR A 19 -15.16 10.17 -13.95
CA THR A 19 -14.91 9.22 -12.84
C THR A 19 -14.27 7.89 -13.32
N GLY A 20 -13.95 7.79 -14.62
CA GLY A 20 -13.47 6.57 -15.29
C GLY A 20 -11.95 6.35 -15.27
N CYS A 21 -11.16 7.18 -14.59
CA CYS A 21 -9.82 6.78 -14.13
C CYS A 21 -9.96 6.25 -12.69
N GLY A 22 -10.79 5.23 -12.52
CA GLY A 22 -10.85 4.52 -11.25
C GLY A 22 -9.48 3.90 -11.01
N ASN A 23 -8.73 4.44 -10.05
CA ASN A 23 -7.57 3.76 -9.50
C ASN A 23 -8.09 2.42 -8.98
N LYS A 24 -8.00 1.37 -9.80
CA LYS A 24 -8.47 0.04 -9.41
C LYS A 24 -7.72 -0.31 -8.15
N SER A 25 -8.48 -0.60 -7.08
CA SER A 25 -7.90 -1.05 -5.82
C SER A 25 -6.91 -2.19 -6.08
N LEU A 26 -5.75 -2.10 -5.42
CA LEU A 26 -4.74 -3.16 -5.44
C LEU A 26 -5.31 -4.48 -4.90
N TYR A 27 -6.40 -4.43 -4.11
CA TYR A 27 -7.03 -5.62 -3.53
C TYR A 27 -7.41 -6.67 -4.58
N SER A 28 -7.84 -6.24 -5.76
CA SER A 28 -8.16 -7.14 -6.88
C SER A 28 -6.97 -7.92 -7.44
N MET A 29 -5.74 -7.55 -7.06
CA MET A 29 -4.48 -8.19 -7.44
C MET A 29 -3.92 -9.10 -6.34
N LYS A 30 -4.73 -9.42 -5.31
CA LYS A 30 -4.36 -10.41 -4.30
C LYS A 30 -3.88 -11.70 -4.97
N THR A 31 -2.75 -12.21 -4.49
CA THR A 31 -2.04 -13.32 -5.12
C THR A 31 -1.25 -14.11 -4.08
N ASP A 32 -0.59 -15.18 -4.49
CA ASP A 32 0.32 -15.95 -3.63
C ASP A 32 1.74 -15.78 -4.17
N LEU A 33 2.76 -15.94 -3.32
CA LEU A 33 4.18 -15.83 -3.66
C LEU A 33 4.60 -16.88 -4.70
N SER A 34 3.86 -17.98 -4.83
CA SER A 34 4.06 -18.99 -5.87
C SER A 34 3.53 -18.58 -7.25
N ASN A 35 2.69 -17.54 -7.33
CA ASN A 35 2.14 -17.03 -8.58
C ASN A 35 2.97 -15.86 -9.11
N GLU A 36 4.04 -16.19 -9.84
CA GLU A 36 4.99 -15.22 -10.39
C GLU A 36 4.31 -14.09 -11.17
N ARG A 37 3.36 -14.41 -12.06
CA ARG A 37 2.67 -13.42 -12.88
C ARG A 37 1.77 -12.50 -12.03
N GLY A 38 1.07 -13.07 -11.06
CA GLY A 38 0.23 -12.29 -10.14
C GLY A 38 1.07 -11.34 -9.30
N LEU A 39 2.22 -11.83 -8.79
CA LEU A 39 3.16 -11.04 -8.01
C LEU A 39 3.78 -9.92 -8.85
N GLU A 40 4.21 -10.20 -10.09
CA GLU A 40 4.71 -9.19 -11.03
C GLU A 40 3.68 -8.06 -11.25
N MET A 41 2.42 -8.42 -11.45
CA MET A 41 1.34 -7.45 -11.64
C MET A 41 1.10 -6.59 -10.39
N LEU A 42 1.08 -7.20 -9.20
CA LEU A 42 0.87 -6.52 -7.93
C LEU A 42 2.03 -5.56 -7.63
N VAL A 43 3.26 -6.08 -7.60
CA VAL A 43 4.47 -5.31 -7.29
C VAL A 43 4.66 -4.18 -8.31
N GLY A 44 4.40 -4.44 -9.59
CA GLY A 44 4.48 -3.44 -10.66
C GLY A 44 3.38 -2.36 -10.61
N LYS A 45 2.34 -2.53 -9.78
CA LYS A 45 1.25 -1.55 -9.62
C LYS A 45 1.31 -0.74 -8.33
N ILE A 46 2.14 -1.13 -7.38
CA ILE A 46 2.43 -0.30 -6.21
C ILE A 46 3.13 0.98 -6.65
N ASP A 47 2.71 2.11 -6.09
CA ASP A 47 3.37 3.40 -6.28
C ASP A 47 4.53 3.51 -5.28
N TRP A 48 5.73 3.15 -5.73
CA TRP A 48 6.94 3.04 -4.92
C TRP A 48 7.58 4.38 -4.50
N ARG A 49 7.00 5.52 -4.88
CA ARG A 49 7.56 6.85 -4.59
C ARG A 49 7.71 7.11 -3.08
N PRO A 50 8.89 7.58 -2.63
CA PRO A 50 9.90 8.30 -3.40
C PRO A 50 10.90 7.38 -4.14
N TYR A 51 10.90 6.09 -3.84
CA TYR A 51 11.82 5.13 -4.41
C TYR A 51 11.37 4.62 -5.79
N LYS A 52 12.24 3.85 -6.42
CA LYS A 52 11.97 3.09 -7.64
C LYS A 52 12.13 1.60 -7.36
N LEU A 53 11.19 0.81 -7.86
CA LEU A 53 11.30 -0.64 -7.87
C LEU A 53 12.35 -1.07 -8.89
N GLU A 54 13.35 -1.81 -8.44
CA GLU A 54 14.38 -2.40 -9.30
C GLU A 54 14.10 -3.88 -9.59
N ALA A 55 13.78 -4.64 -8.55
CA ALA A 55 13.54 -6.07 -8.63
C ALA A 55 12.77 -6.57 -7.42
N TYR A 56 12.26 -7.79 -7.49
CA TYR A 56 11.76 -8.53 -6.34
C TYR A 56 12.20 -10.00 -6.42
N LYS A 57 12.20 -10.67 -5.27
CA LYS A 57 12.54 -12.09 -5.14
C LYS A 57 11.75 -12.72 -4.00
N VAL A 58 11.42 -14.00 -4.17
CA VAL A 58 10.82 -14.83 -3.12
C VAL A 58 11.87 -15.79 -2.55
N LYS A 59 11.95 -15.88 -1.22
CA LYS A 59 12.80 -16.85 -0.52
C LYS A 59 12.14 -17.27 0.79
N ASN A 60 11.75 -18.54 0.93
CA ASN A 60 11.16 -19.09 2.16
C ASN A 60 10.04 -18.21 2.75
N GLN A 61 9.00 -17.92 1.96
CA GLN A 61 7.89 -17.01 2.32
C GLN A 61 8.26 -15.55 2.64
N ILE A 62 9.52 -15.17 2.42
CA ILE A 62 9.97 -13.79 2.48
C ILE A 62 9.92 -13.18 1.07
N LEU A 63 9.29 -12.01 0.97
CA LEU A 63 9.32 -11.19 -0.23
C LEU A 63 10.40 -10.11 -0.10
N GLU A 64 11.51 -10.31 -0.80
CA GLU A 64 12.60 -9.35 -0.90
C GLU A 64 12.28 -8.35 -2.03
N ILE A 65 12.20 -7.06 -1.71
CA ILE A 65 12.01 -5.96 -2.65
C ILE A 65 13.31 -5.16 -2.73
N LYS A 66 13.81 -4.98 -3.95
CA LYS A 66 14.96 -4.12 -4.22
C LYS A 66 14.47 -2.76 -4.69
N LEU A 67 14.88 -1.73 -3.96
CA LEU A 67 14.55 -0.34 -4.23
C LEU A 67 15.82 0.46 -4.57
N SER A 68 15.65 1.50 -5.36
CA SER A 68 16.70 2.48 -5.66
C SER A 68 16.18 3.90 -5.59
N GLY A 69 17.11 4.85 -5.58
CA GLY A 69 16.83 6.27 -5.56
C GLY A 69 16.94 6.86 -4.15
N GLU A 70 17.30 8.14 -4.10
CA GLU A 70 17.32 8.91 -2.87
C GLU A 70 15.92 9.45 -2.59
N SER A 71 15.53 9.43 -1.32
CA SER A 71 14.32 10.07 -0.85
C SER A 71 14.54 11.58 -0.76
N ASP A 72 13.83 12.37 -1.57
CA ASP A 72 13.75 13.83 -1.43
C ASP A 72 12.79 14.26 -0.30
N ILE A 73 12.06 13.30 0.29
CA ILE A 73 11.16 13.49 1.43
C ILE A 73 11.87 13.22 2.76
N SER A 74 11.23 13.65 3.86
CA SER A 74 11.77 13.44 5.21
C SER A 74 11.93 11.95 5.52
N GLN A 75 12.87 11.63 6.41
CA GLN A 75 13.08 10.28 6.94
C GLN A 75 11.76 9.66 7.45
N ASP A 76 10.91 10.47 8.10
CA ASP A 76 9.62 10.03 8.62
C ASP A 76 8.66 9.56 7.53
N GLU A 77 8.50 10.36 6.47
CA GLU A 77 7.62 10.04 5.36
C GLU A 77 8.18 8.89 4.52
N ALA A 78 9.52 8.80 4.40
CA ALA A 78 10.19 7.69 3.76
C ALA A 78 9.98 6.36 4.51
N ALA A 79 10.05 6.37 5.85
CA ALA A 79 9.78 5.20 6.67
C ALA A 79 8.30 4.79 6.63
N LYS A 80 7.40 5.78 6.68
CA LYS A 80 5.95 5.59 6.50
C LYS A 80 5.63 4.90 5.18
N ALA A 81 6.22 5.35 4.08
CA ALA A 81 6.04 4.75 2.77
C ALA A 81 6.45 3.26 2.81
N GLY A 82 7.64 2.95 3.35
CA GLY A 82 8.12 1.58 3.52
C GLY A 82 7.19 0.69 4.36
N PHE A 83 6.66 1.21 5.46
CA PHE A 83 5.66 0.52 6.29
C PHE A 83 4.39 0.22 5.50
N ILE A 84 3.83 1.22 4.80
CA ILE A 84 2.61 1.07 4.00
C ILE A 84 2.79 0.00 2.92
N TYR A 85 3.91 0.01 2.19
CA TYR A 85 4.20 -1.01 1.18
C TYR A 85 4.26 -2.40 1.78
N GLY A 86 4.86 -2.52 2.96
CA GLY A 86 5.02 -3.80 3.63
C GLY A 86 3.67 -4.35 4.06
N VAL A 87 2.83 -3.51 4.66
CA VAL A 87 1.45 -3.87 5.03
C VAL A 87 0.63 -4.27 3.79
N ILE A 88 0.70 -3.51 2.70
CA ILE A 88 0.02 -3.85 1.43
C ILE A 88 0.42 -5.26 0.98
N LEU A 89 1.72 -5.53 0.93
CA LEU A 89 2.25 -6.82 0.46
C LEU A 89 1.89 -7.97 1.41
N LEU A 90 1.96 -7.78 2.73
CA LEU A 90 1.57 -8.78 3.72
C LEU A 90 0.07 -9.11 3.65
N ILE A 91 -0.79 -8.14 3.34
CA ILE A 91 -2.23 -8.35 3.16
C ILE A 91 -2.52 -9.04 1.82
N LEU A 92 -1.93 -8.55 0.73
CA LEU A 92 -2.26 -8.99 -0.62
C LEU A 92 -1.49 -10.22 -1.10
N THR A 93 -0.58 -10.75 -0.27
CA THR A 93 0.16 -11.99 -0.53
C THR A 93 0.05 -12.98 0.64
N ASP A 94 0.65 -14.16 0.49
CA ASP A 94 0.91 -15.13 1.57
C ASP A 94 2.35 -15.00 2.14
N ALA A 95 3.01 -13.84 1.95
CA ALA A 95 4.28 -13.56 2.60
C ALA A 95 4.16 -13.49 4.13
N GLU A 96 5.19 -13.98 4.81
CA GLU A 96 5.35 -13.84 6.27
C GLU A 96 6.20 -12.62 6.63
N GLU A 97 7.08 -12.20 5.72
CA GLU A 97 7.96 -11.04 5.89
C GLU A 97 8.21 -10.35 4.55
N VAL A 98 8.29 -9.02 4.59
CA VAL A 98 8.74 -8.18 3.49
C VAL A 98 10.06 -7.53 3.89
N ARG A 99 11.09 -7.68 3.06
CA ARG A 99 12.41 -7.07 3.26
C ARG A 99 12.74 -6.12 2.14
N TYR A 100 13.25 -4.95 2.48
CA TYR A 100 13.72 -3.97 1.52
C TYR A 100 15.24 -3.97 1.47
N THR A 101 15.78 -3.87 0.26
CA THR A 101 17.21 -3.71 0.01
C THR A 101 17.44 -2.53 -0.93
N GLY A 102 18.41 -1.68 -0.62
CA GLY A 102 18.66 -0.44 -1.33
C GLY A 102 19.50 0.50 -0.49
N GLU A 103 20.03 1.55 -1.12
CA GLU A 103 20.71 2.64 -0.43
C GLU A 103 19.66 3.61 0.15
N ASP A 104 20.00 4.27 1.26
CA ASP A 104 19.18 5.31 1.91
C ASP A 104 17.73 4.93 2.24
N LEU A 105 17.50 3.66 2.55
CA LEU A 105 16.21 3.17 3.03
C LEU A 105 16.06 3.43 4.53
N TYR A 106 15.01 4.17 4.89
CA TYR A 106 14.65 4.43 6.28
C TYR A 106 13.73 3.36 6.91
N PHE A 107 13.41 2.29 6.17
CA PHE A 107 12.62 1.15 6.62
C PHE A 107 13.14 -0.13 5.98
N GLY A 108 13.63 -1.06 6.80
CA GLY A 108 14.36 -2.24 6.30
C GLY A 108 13.50 -3.49 6.10
N SER A 109 12.54 -3.74 6.98
CA SER A 109 11.69 -4.93 6.89
C SER A 109 10.46 -4.83 7.78
N ILE A 110 9.47 -5.67 7.49
CA ILE A 110 8.31 -5.90 8.36
C ILE A 110 7.84 -7.33 8.21
N ASP A 111 7.70 -8.02 9.34
CA ASP A 111 7.04 -9.31 9.41
C ASP A 111 5.56 -9.16 9.80
N LYS A 112 4.83 -10.26 9.64
CA LYS A 112 3.39 -10.29 9.93
C LYS A 112 3.08 -10.00 11.40
N ASP A 113 3.94 -10.41 12.33
CA ASP A 113 3.70 -10.22 13.77
C ASP A 113 3.82 -8.75 14.15
N LEU A 114 4.87 -8.07 13.67
CA LEU A 114 5.06 -6.64 13.86
C LEU A 114 3.95 -5.82 13.18
N ALA A 115 3.54 -6.22 11.98
CA ALA A 115 2.39 -5.59 11.31
C ALA A 115 1.10 -5.78 12.10
N ASN A 116 0.84 -6.98 12.62
CA ASN A 116 -0.33 -7.28 13.44
C ASN A 116 -0.34 -6.44 14.72
N GLU A 117 0.79 -6.33 15.42
CA GLU A 117 0.90 -5.50 16.62
C GLU A 117 0.54 -4.04 16.32
N ALA A 118 1.18 -3.45 15.31
CA ALA A 118 0.92 -2.06 14.92
C ALA A 118 -0.54 -1.83 14.49
N LEU A 119 -1.11 -2.71 13.67
CA LEU A 119 -2.49 -2.61 13.19
C LEU A 119 -3.50 -2.83 14.32
N LYS A 120 -3.22 -3.73 15.26
CA LYS A 120 -4.10 -4.04 16.38
C LYS A 120 -4.15 -2.91 17.40
N ILE A 121 -3.00 -2.35 17.76
CA ILE A 121 -2.92 -1.19 18.65
C ILE A 121 -3.71 -0.02 18.08
N LYS A 122 -3.56 0.26 16.78
CA LYS A 122 -4.11 1.47 16.17
C LYS A 122 -5.53 1.32 15.64
N TYR A 123 -5.90 0.15 15.13
CA TYR A 123 -7.15 -0.09 14.41
C TYR A 123 -7.96 -1.29 14.94
N GLY A 124 -7.42 -2.06 15.88
CA GLY A 124 -8.11 -3.20 16.47
C GLY A 124 -8.28 -4.40 15.53
N LYS A 125 -7.53 -4.47 14.43
CA LYS A 125 -7.57 -5.54 13.43
C LYS A 125 -6.17 -6.04 13.11
N GLU A 126 -6.08 -7.28 12.64
CA GLU A 126 -4.84 -7.91 12.21
C GLU A 126 -4.77 -7.98 10.67
N VAL A 127 -3.59 -8.28 10.12
CA VAL A 127 -3.35 -8.41 8.67
C VAL A 127 -4.41 -9.31 8.01
N ASP A 128 -4.73 -10.45 8.62
CA ASP A 128 -5.68 -11.42 8.07
C ASP A 128 -7.13 -10.93 8.07
N ASP A 129 -7.49 -9.93 8.88
CA ASP A 129 -8.81 -9.32 8.82
C ASP A 129 -8.97 -8.47 7.56
N TYR A 130 -7.93 -7.72 7.21
CA TYR A 130 -7.90 -6.93 5.98
C TYR A 130 -7.83 -7.79 4.72
N LYS A 131 -7.41 -9.06 4.81
CA LYS A 131 -7.46 -10.03 3.70
C LYS A 131 -8.86 -10.45 3.27
N LYS A 132 -9.89 -10.14 4.09
CA LYS A 132 -11.27 -10.63 3.92
C LYS A 132 -12.18 -9.63 3.20
N SER A 133 -11.84 -8.35 3.20
CA SER A 133 -12.69 -7.29 2.65
C SER A 133 -11.88 -6.23 1.91
N GLN A 134 -12.26 -5.95 0.67
CA GLN A 134 -11.70 -4.86 -0.12
C GLN A 134 -11.95 -3.51 0.57
N GLU A 135 -13.16 -3.30 1.10
CA GLU A 135 -13.53 -2.05 1.76
C GLU A 135 -12.65 -1.78 2.97
N ASP A 136 -12.41 -2.80 3.80
CA ASP A 136 -11.53 -2.66 4.97
C ASP A 136 -10.08 -2.36 4.55
N PHE A 137 -9.59 -3.03 3.50
CA PHE A 137 -8.27 -2.77 2.95
C PHE A 137 -8.14 -1.35 2.40
N ASP A 138 -9.07 -0.91 1.55
CA ASP A 138 -9.04 0.42 0.94
C ASP A 138 -9.09 1.51 2.03
N ASN A 139 -9.95 1.34 3.03
CA ASN A 139 -10.04 2.22 4.20
C ASN A 139 -8.75 2.26 5.02
N LEU A 140 -8.07 1.12 5.22
CA LEU A 140 -6.79 1.08 5.92
C LEU A 140 -5.73 1.87 5.17
N ILE A 141 -5.59 1.65 3.86
CA ILE A 141 -4.56 2.33 3.06
C ILE A 141 -4.81 3.84 3.01
N GLU A 142 -6.06 4.28 2.93
CA GLU A 142 -6.41 5.70 3.00
C GLU A 142 -6.02 6.31 4.36
N ARG A 143 -6.34 5.63 5.47
CA ARG A 143 -5.98 6.09 6.82
C ARG A 143 -4.47 6.19 6.99
N LEU A 144 -3.72 5.13 6.66
CA LEU A 144 -2.27 5.12 6.78
C LEU A 144 -1.59 6.23 5.96
N LYS A 145 -2.10 6.54 4.76
CA LYS A 145 -1.58 7.65 3.94
C LYS A 145 -1.80 9.02 4.57
N ASN A 146 -2.92 9.22 5.25
CA ASN A 146 -3.30 10.51 5.84
C ASN A 146 -2.74 10.71 7.27
N GLU A 147 -2.18 9.67 7.88
CA GLU A 147 -1.61 9.75 9.21
C GLU A 147 -0.25 10.42 9.23
N LYS A 148 0.06 11.12 10.32
CA LYS A 148 1.42 11.55 10.61
C LYS A 148 2.22 10.36 11.13
N PHE A 149 3.42 10.20 10.57
CA PHE A 149 4.42 9.26 11.01
C PHE A 149 5.58 10.08 11.57
N GLU A 150 6.06 9.78 12.76
CA GLU A 150 7.19 10.48 13.36
C GLU A 150 8.22 9.40 13.74
N THR A 151 9.32 9.25 13.01
CA THR A 151 10.36 8.24 13.31
C THR A 151 11.30 8.69 14.42
N GLY A 152 11.37 10.00 14.70
CA GLY A 152 11.96 10.54 15.93
C GLY A 152 11.18 10.15 17.20
N ALA A 153 9.94 9.73 17.02
CA ALA A 153 9.10 9.02 17.96
C ALA A 153 8.77 7.64 17.37
N ALA A 154 9.75 6.75 17.22
CA ALA A 154 9.50 5.30 17.17
C ALA A 154 8.85 4.76 18.48
N LYS A 155 7.95 5.54 19.09
CA LYS A 155 6.61 5.15 19.49
C LYS A 155 5.64 5.35 18.30
N PHE A 156 5.46 4.39 17.41
CA PHE A 156 4.28 3.53 17.62
C PHE A 156 4.17 3.20 19.10
N GLU A 157 3.32 3.87 19.89
CA GLU A 157 3.23 3.75 21.37
C GLU A 157 3.70 2.39 21.91
N MET A 158 5.01 2.29 22.12
CA MET A 158 5.69 1.30 22.91
C MET A 158 6.27 2.14 24.04
N MET A 159 5.73 1.96 25.25
CA MET A 159 5.86 2.80 26.46
C MET A 159 4.80 3.92 26.47
N GLU A 160 3.89 4.08 27.44
CA GLU A 160 3.65 3.40 28.72
C GLU A 160 2.36 2.57 28.69
#